data_AF-A0A966UFH1-F1
#
_entry.id   AF-A0A966UFH1-F1
#
_cell.length_a   1.000
_cell.length_b   1.000
_cell.length_c   1.000
_cell.angle_alpha   90.00
_cell.angle_beta   90.00
_cell.angle_gamma   90.00
#
_symmetry.space_group_name_H-M   'P 1'
#
loop_
_entity.id
_entity.type
_entity.pdbx_description
1 polymer ?
#
loop_
_entity_poly.entity_id
_entity_poly.type
_entity_poly.pdbx_seq_one_letter_code
_entity_poly.pdbx_strand_id
1 'polypeptide(L)'
;MNKQANLLHALEHYRSGGLVIVTDDQSRENEGDLIVRADLLTPEQTAFIVRHTTGILCVAMTESSARRLGLPRMLERNQDQRGTAFTVSVDLKEGITTGVSAQERTQTIQALADENSTAETFARPGHIFPLIADRDLLQGRSGHTEAAVALSLLVKAPAYALLAEIVNDDGSMARGKALEE
;
A
#
# COMPACT_ATOMS: atom_id res chain seq x y z
N MET A 1 9.33 -15.65 -18.87
CA MET A 1 7.88 -15.87 -18.66
C MET A 1 7.06 -14.95 -19.55
N ASN A 2 5.88 -15.37 -19.99
CA ASN A 2 4.95 -14.49 -20.70
C ASN A 2 4.39 -13.43 -19.71
N LYS A 3 4.68 -12.15 -19.95
CA LYS A 3 4.25 -11.04 -19.07
C LYS A 3 2.74 -11.06 -18.80
N GLN A 4 1.94 -11.44 -19.80
CA GLN A 4 0.49 -11.54 -19.66
C GLN A 4 0.08 -12.70 -18.75
N ALA A 5 0.73 -13.85 -18.86
CA ALA A 5 0.45 -15.00 -17.99
C ALA A 5 0.82 -14.69 -16.53
N ASN A 6 1.93 -14.00 -16.30
CA ASN A 6 2.35 -13.56 -14.96
C ASN A 6 1.33 -12.59 -14.37
N LEU A 7 0.86 -11.61 -15.14
CA LEU A 7 -0.16 -10.67 -14.68
C LEU A 7 -1.44 -11.39 -14.28
N LEU A 8 -1.93 -12.33 -15.10
CA LEU A 8 -3.15 -13.08 -14.78
C LEU A 8 -3.00 -13.92 -13.50
N HIS A 9 -1.85 -14.54 -13.29
CA HIS A 9 -1.57 -15.27 -12.05
C HIS A 9 -1.52 -14.32 -10.84
N ALA A 10 -0.82 -13.18 -10.97
CA ALA A 10 -0.77 -12.18 -9.91
C ALA A 10 -2.16 -11.65 -9.57
N LEU A 11 -3.02 -11.40 -10.57
CA LEU A 11 -4.39 -10.94 -10.34
C LEU A 11 -5.24 -11.98 -9.61
N GLU A 12 -5.09 -13.27 -9.91
CA GLU A 12 -5.84 -14.31 -9.21
C GLU A 12 -5.36 -14.47 -7.77
N HIS A 13 -4.05 -14.43 -7.55
CA HIS A 13 -3.47 -14.48 -6.21
C HIS A 13 -3.86 -13.25 -5.37
N TYR A 14 -3.80 -12.06 -5.97
CA TYR A 14 -4.24 -10.82 -5.34
C TYR A 14 -5.75 -10.84 -5.04
N ARG A 15 -6.58 -11.37 -5.96
CA ARG A 15 -8.04 -11.51 -5.78
C ARG A 15 -8.37 -12.32 -4.53
N SER A 16 -7.62 -13.39 -4.25
CA SER A 16 -7.82 -14.22 -3.05
C SER A 16 -7.21 -13.66 -1.77
N GLY A 17 -6.62 -12.46 -1.80
CA GLY A 17 -5.97 -11.81 -0.65
C GLY A 17 -4.50 -12.18 -0.49
N GLY A 18 -3.90 -12.82 -1.48
CA GLY A 18 -2.47 -13.15 -1.49
C GLY A 18 -1.57 -11.94 -1.76
N LEU A 19 -0.32 -12.03 -1.27
CA LEU A 19 0.73 -11.04 -1.48
C LEU A 19 1.29 -11.17 -2.90
N VAL A 20 1.42 -10.04 -3.60
CA VAL A 20 2.10 -10.00 -4.89
C VAL A 20 3.29 -9.05 -4.83
N ILE A 21 4.35 -9.36 -5.59
CA ILE A 21 5.48 -8.46 -5.77
C ILE A 21 5.26 -7.67 -7.06
N VAL A 22 5.30 -6.35 -6.96
CA VAL A 22 5.30 -5.45 -8.12
C VAL A 22 6.67 -4.78 -8.19
N THR A 23 7.25 -4.77 -9.38
CA THR A 23 8.51 -4.07 -9.67
C THR A 23 8.25 -2.91 -10.61
N ASP A 24 8.94 -1.80 -10.40
CA ASP A 24 8.92 -0.68 -11.32
C ASP A 24 10.10 -0.71 -12.31
N ASP A 25 10.15 0.28 -13.21
CA ASP A 25 11.20 0.35 -14.22
C ASP A 25 12.58 0.59 -13.60
N GLN A 26 13.62 -0.03 -14.18
CA GLN A 26 15.01 0.12 -13.72
C GLN A 26 15.52 1.58 -13.71
N SER A 27 14.90 2.46 -14.49
CA SER A 27 15.23 3.88 -14.57
C SER A 27 14.47 4.75 -13.55
N ARG A 28 13.52 4.18 -12.80
CA ARG A 28 12.73 4.86 -11.78
C ARG A 28 13.27 4.55 -10.38
N GLU A 29 12.69 3.63 -9.62
CA GLU A 29 13.17 3.23 -8.29
C GLU A 29 14.03 1.95 -8.38
N ASN A 30 13.72 1.08 -9.35
CA ASN A 30 14.34 -0.24 -9.49
C ASN A 30 14.20 -1.04 -8.19
N GLU A 31 12.97 -1.04 -7.65
CA GLU A 31 12.58 -1.65 -6.38
C GLU A 31 11.42 -2.62 -6.58
N GLY A 32 11.17 -3.45 -5.58
CA GLY A 32 10.01 -4.34 -5.53
C GLY A 32 9.21 -4.09 -4.27
N ASP A 33 7.90 -3.96 -4.42
CA ASP A 33 6.96 -3.77 -3.31
C ASP A 33 6.14 -5.02 -3.09
N LEU A 34 5.97 -5.42 -1.82
CA LEU A 34 4.91 -6.33 -1.42
C LEU A 34 3.58 -5.59 -1.44
N ILE A 35 2.64 -6.04 -2.27
CA ILE A 35 1.31 -5.46 -2.42
C ILE A 35 0.23 -6.48 -2.06
N VAL A 36 -0.75 -6.06 -1.28
CA VAL A 36 -1.90 -6.90 -0.89
C VAL A 36 -3.16 -6.08 -0.67
N ARG A 37 -4.31 -6.71 -0.86
CA ARG A 37 -5.63 -6.15 -0.59
C ARG A 37 -5.73 -5.69 0.86
N ALA A 38 -6.02 -4.41 1.06
CA ALA A 38 -6.18 -3.84 2.39
C ALA A 38 -7.38 -4.44 3.16
N ASP A 39 -8.46 -4.81 2.44
CA ASP A 39 -9.71 -5.34 3.02
C ASP A 39 -9.62 -6.82 3.43
N LEU A 40 -8.65 -7.56 2.90
CA LEU A 40 -8.42 -8.98 3.23
C LEU A 40 -7.10 -9.23 4.00
N LEU A 41 -6.37 -8.16 4.33
CA LEU A 41 -5.08 -8.25 5.01
C LEU A 41 -5.22 -8.96 6.36
N THR A 42 -4.31 -9.89 6.68
CA THR A 42 -4.27 -10.56 7.98
C THR A 42 -3.11 -10.06 8.87
N PRO A 43 -3.19 -10.22 10.20
CA PRO A 43 -2.07 -9.90 11.10
C PRO A 43 -0.78 -10.64 10.76
N GLU A 44 -0.86 -11.89 10.31
CA GLU A 44 0.29 -12.70 9.91
C GLU A 44 0.95 -12.12 8.65
N GLN A 45 0.15 -11.70 7.67
CA GLN A 45 0.66 -11.01 6.48
C GLN A 45 1.33 -9.69 6.86
N THR A 46 0.72 -8.89 7.75
CA THR A 46 1.31 -7.64 8.23
C THR A 46 2.63 -7.90 8.94
N ALA A 47 2.71 -8.93 9.79
CA ALA A 47 3.97 -9.30 10.46
C ALA A 47 5.05 -9.71 9.45
N PHE A 48 4.68 -10.49 8.42
CA PHE A 48 5.57 -10.86 7.34
C PHE A 48 6.08 -9.63 6.57
N ILE A 49 5.17 -8.75 6.15
CA ILE A 49 5.52 -7.52 5.43
C ILE A 49 6.50 -6.69 6.27
N VAL A 50 6.22 -6.48 7.55
CA VAL A 50 7.10 -5.70 8.44
C VAL A 50 8.48 -6.33 8.59
N ARG A 51 8.58 -7.66 8.61
CA ARG A 51 9.86 -8.37 8.73
C ARG A 51 10.74 -8.28 7.48
N HIS A 52 10.14 -8.09 6.30
CA HIS A 52 10.81 -8.20 5.00
C HIS A 52 10.82 -6.90 4.19
N THR A 53 10.31 -5.81 4.75
CA THR A 53 10.24 -4.49 4.08
C THR A 53 10.87 -3.40 4.93
N THR A 54 10.86 -2.17 4.42
CA THR A 54 11.22 -0.95 5.16
C THR A 54 10.44 -0.78 6.47
N GLY A 55 9.30 -1.47 6.62
CA GLY A 55 8.38 -1.31 7.74
C GLY A 55 7.49 -0.07 7.64
N ILE A 56 7.67 0.75 6.59
CA ILE A 56 6.84 1.92 6.25
C ILE A 56 5.60 1.43 5.50
N LEU A 57 4.60 1.00 6.26
CA LEU A 57 3.38 0.43 5.66
C LEU A 57 2.51 1.54 5.08
N CYS A 58 2.44 1.56 3.75
CA CYS A 58 1.63 2.50 3.02
C CYS A 58 0.31 1.90 2.56
N VAL A 59 -0.74 2.71 2.45
CA VAL A 59 -2.04 2.28 1.90
C VAL A 59 -2.41 3.17 0.73
N ALA A 60 -2.27 2.66 -0.49
CA ALA A 60 -2.68 3.33 -1.70
C ALA A 60 -4.20 3.38 -1.80
N MET A 61 -4.74 4.55 -2.16
CA MET A 61 -6.16 4.76 -2.37
C MET A 61 -6.43 5.85 -3.41
N THR A 62 -7.68 5.96 -3.85
CA THR A 62 -8.08 7.06 -4.74
C THR A 62 -8.23 8.38 -3.98
N GLU A 63 -8.15 9.49 -4.72
CA GLU A 63 -8.37 10.83 -4.15
C GLU A 63 -9.78 11.00 -3.55
N SER A 64 -10.80 10.35 -4.11
CA SER A 64 -12.16 10.35 -3.54
C SER A 64 -12.22 9.62 -2.20
N SER A 65 -11.48 8.52 -2.06
CA SER A 65 -11.36 7.78 -0.81
C SER A 65 -10.68 8.63 0.27
N ALA A 66 -9.57 9.28 -0.06
CA ALA A 66 -8.88 10.19 0.84
C ALA A 66 -9.78 11.36 1.27
N ARG A 67 -10.55 11.94 0.35
CA ARG A 67 -11.55 12.98 0.66
C ARG A 67 -12.64 12.48 1.63
N ARG A 68 -13.22 11.30 1.38
CA ARG A 68 -14.25 10.69 2.24
C ARG A 68 -13.75 10.51 3.68
N LEU A 69 -12.49 10.08 3.82
CA LEU A 69 -11.85 9.81 5.11
C LEU A 69 -11.21 11.04 5.75
N GLY A 70 -11.34 12.23 5.15
CA GLY A 70 -10.72 13.46 5.67
C GLY A 70 -9.20 13.35 5.80
N LEU A 71 -8.53 12.81 4.78
CA LEU A 71 -7.08 12.60 4.72
C LEU A 71 -6.43 13.64 3.79
N PRO A 72 -6.10 14.84 4.28
CA PRO A 72 -5.35 15.81 3.49
C PRO A 72 -3.92 15.34 3.23
N ARG A 73 -3.31 15.85 2.16
CA ARG A 73 -1.87 15.65 1.89
C ARG A 73 -1.02 16.09 3.09
N MET A 74 0.07 15.37 3.34
CA MET A 74 0.97 15.64 4.45
C MET A 74 1.64 17.02 4.33
N LEU A 75 1.98 17.42 3.11
CA LEU A 75 2.54 18.73 2.79
C LEU A 75 1.78 19.37 1.63
N GLU A 76 1.46 20.65 1.77
CA GLU A 76 0.82 21.44 0.71
C GLU A 76 1.71 21.52 -0.54
N ARG A 77 3.01 21.77 -0.33
CA ARG A 77 4.02 21.79 -1.40
C ARG A 77 4.95 20.58 -1.26
N ASN A 78 4.65 19.52 -1.99
CA ASN A 78 5.48 18.32 -2.02
C ASN A 78 6.87 18.63 -2.59
N GLN A 79 7.92 18.20 -1.88
CA GLN A 79 9.33 18.38 -2.27
C GLN A 79 10.02 17.03 -2.58
N ASP A 80 9.30 15.92 -2.46
CA ASP A 80 9.78 14.61 -2.89
C ASP A 80 10.06 14.63 -4.40
N GLN A 81 11.24 14.15 -4.78
CA GLN A 81 11.66 14.00 -6.18
C GLN A 81 10.71 13.13 -6.99
N ARG A 82 10.05 12.14 -6.35
CA ARG A 82 9.11 11.23 -6.99
C ARG A 82 7.64 11.65 -6.81
N GLY A 83 7.42 12.75 -6.10
CA GLY A 83 6.10 13.33 -5.85
C GLY A 83 5.15 12.38 -5.12
N THR A 84 5.66 11.48 -4.29
CA THR A 84 4.85 10.50 -3.55
C THR A 84 3.82 11.21 -2.69
N ALA A 85 2.55 10.92 -2.93
CA ALA A 85 1.44 11.70 -2.42
C ALA A 85 0.96 11.21 -1.05
N PHE A 86 1.84 11.29 -0.05
CA PHE A 86 1.50 10.99 1.34
C PHE A 86 0.38 11.89 1.86
N THR A 87 -0.56 11.30 2.60
CA THR A 87 -1.48 12.02 3.49
C THR A 87 -0.89 12.13 4.89
N VAL A 88 -1.57 12.85 5.77
CA VAL A 88 -1.34 12.68 7.22
C VAL A 88 -1.43 11.20 7.59
N SER A 89 -0.52 10.71 8.45
CA SER A 89 -0.55 9.33 8.92
C SER A 89 -1.71 9.10 9.89
N VAL A 90 -2.13 7.85 10.00
CA VAL A 90 -3.32 7.46 10.78
C VAL A 90 -3.10 6.21 11.60
N ASP A 91 -3.85 6.14 12.69
CA ASP A 91 -4.14 4.92 13.44
C ASP A 91 -5.67 4.81 13.61
N LEU A 92 -6.18 3.60 13.81
CA LEU A 92 -7.55 3.40 14.26
C LEU A 92 -7.73 4.08 15.63
N LYS A 93 -8.83 4.82 15.84
CA LYS A 93 -9.02 5.59 17.08
C LYS A 93 -9.37 4.72 18.29
N GLU A 94 -10.13 3.64 18.07
CA GLU A 94 -10.65 2.76 19.12
C GLU A 94 -10.21 1.32 18.89
N GLY A 95 -10.15 0.53 19.97
CA GLY A 95 -9.81 -0.90 19.88
C GLY A 95 -8.34 -1.22 19.71
N ILE A 96 -7.46 -0.21 19.80
CA ILE A 96 -6.00 -0.35 19.79
C ILE A 96 -5.36 0.28 21.03
N THR A 97 -4.09 -0.01 21.25
CA THR A 97 -3.25 0.54 22.32
C THR A 97 -2.26 1.57 21.79
N THR A 98 -1.24 1.12 21.05
CA THR A 98 -0.16 1.98 20.54
C THR A 98 -0.21 2.15 19.02
N GLY A 99 -0.92 1.27 18.32
CA GLY A 99 -1.10 1.33 16.87
C GLY A 99 -0.02 0.64 16.04
N VAL A 100 1.11 0.25 16.65
CA VAL A 100 2.29 -0.20 15.89
C VAL A 100 2.37 -1.72 15.71
N SER A 101 1.67 -2.51 16.52
CA SER A 101 1.73 -3.97 16.39
C SER A 101 1.17 -4.42 15.04
N ALA A 102 1.56 -5.62 14.57
CA ALA A 102 1.03 -6.16 13.32
C ALA A 102 -0.51 -6.27 13.34
N GLN A 103 -1.08 -6.62 14.49
CA GLN A 103 -2.53 -6.69 14.67
C GLN A 103 -3.19 -5.31 14.55
N GLU A 104 -2.69 -4.30 15.26
CA GLU A 104 -3.29 -2.95 15.28
C GLU A 104 -3.12 -2.23 13.93
N ARG A 105 -1.97 -2.43 13.27
CA ARG A 105 -1.75 -1.95 11.90
C ARG A 105 -2.72 -2.61 10.93
N THR A 106 -2.94 -3.92 11.03
CA THR A 106 -3.95 -4.63 10.23
C THR A 106 -5.34 -4.04 10.43
N GLN A 107 -5.75 -3.82 11.69
CA GLN A 107 -7.06 -3.22 12.01
C GLN A 107 -7.21 -1.82 11.41
N THR A 108 -6.17 -0.99 11.48
CA THR A 108 -6.15 0.34 10.88
C THR A 108 -6.27 0.28 9.36
N ILE A 109 -5.53 -0.63 8.71
CA ILE A 109 -5.52 -0.79 7.24
C ILE A 109 -6.87 -1.33 6.74
N GLN A 110 -7.45 -2.31 7.42
CA GLN A 110 -8.79 -2.83 7.10
C GLN A 110 -9.85 -1.73 7.28
N ALA A 111 -9.75 -0.92 8.35
CA ALA A 111 -10.66 0.19 8.56
C ALA A 111 -10.55 1.25 7.45
N LEU A 112 -9.36 1.52 6.90
CA LEU A 112 -9.20 2.42 5.74
C LEU A 112 -9.99 1.90 4.52
N ALA A 113 -10.04 0.57 4.34
CA ALA A 113 -10.74 -0.08 3.24
C ALA A 113 -12.26 -0.22 3.46
N ASP A 114 -12.74 -0.02 4.69
CA ASP A 114 -14.16 -0.13 5.04
C ASP A 114 -14.97 1.09 4.53
N GLU A 115 -16.09 0.80 3.88
CA GLU A 115 -17.03 1.80 3.36
C GLU A 115 -17.78 2.56 4.46
N ASN A 116 -17.90 1.95 5.65
CA ASN A 116 -18.55 2.55 6.82
C ASN A 116 -17.62 3.47 7.60
N SER A 117 -16.31 3.39 7.37
CA SER A 117 -15.34 4.28 8.01
C SER A 117 -15.55 5.73 7.59
N THR A 118 -15.34 6.63 8.54
CA THR A 118 -15.43 8.08 8.34
C THR A 118 -14.14 8.75 8.82
N ALA A 119 -14.05 10.07 8.66
CA ALA A 119 -12.92 10.81 9.19
C ALA A 119 -12.71 10.60 10.71
N GLU A 120 -13.79 10.42 11.49
CA GLU A 120 -13.73 10.23 12.94
C GLU A 120 -13.26 8.84 13.38
N THR A 121 -13.23 7.87 12.46
CA THR A 121 -12.72 6.51 12.71
C THR A 121 -11.22 6.53 13.05
N PHE A 122 -10.48 7.55 12.61
CA PHE A 122 -9.02 7.58 12.68
C PHE A 122 -8.48 8.67 13.60
N ALA A 123 -7.45 8.32 14.37
CA ALA A 123 -6.54 9.28 15.00
C ALA A 123 -5.51 9.78 13.98
N ARG A 124 -5.03 11.01 14.19
CA ARG A 124 -4.01 11.67 13.36
C ARG A 124 -3.04 12.43 14.30
N PRO A 125 -1.71 12.21 14.25
CA PRO A 125 -1.00 11.25 13.40
C PRO A 125 -1.21 9.79 13.85
N GLY A 126 -0.60 8.85 13.13
CA GLY A 126 -0.48 7.43 13.51
C GLY A 126 0.62 6.70 12.75
N HIS A 127 0.53 5.36 12.66
CA HIS A 127 1.61 4.48 12.17
C HIS A 127 1.37 3.88 10.79
N ILE A 128 0.21 4.14 10.17
CA ILE A 128 -0.08 3.81 8.78
C ILE A 128 0.01 5.07 7.91
N PHE A 129 0.57 4.93 6.71
CA PHE A 129 0.85 6.04 5.79
C PHE A 129 -0.02 5.96 4.52
N PRO A 130 -1.20 6.60 4.49
CA PRO A 130 -2.02 6.58 3.29
C PRO A 130 -1.36 7.35 2.13
N LEU A 131 -1.52 6.83 0.92
CA LEU A 131 -1.01 7.38 -0.32
C LEU A 131 -2.15 7.62 -1.30
N ILE A 132 -2.17 8.78 -1.94
CA ILE A 132 -3.17 9.10 -2.96
C ILE A 132 -2.62 8.74 -4.34
N ALA A 133 -3.25 7.79 -5.02
CA ALA A 133 -2.93 7.48 -6.40
C ALA A 133 -3.34 8.61 -7.35
N ASP A 134 -2.57 8.78 -8.43
CA ASP A 134 -2.95 9.64 -9.55
C ASP A 134 -4.32 9.22 -10.12
N ARG A 135 -5.14 10.21 -10.50
CA ARG A 135 -6.49 9.97 -11.05
C ARG A 135 -6.46 9.19 -12.37
N ASP A 136 -5.39 9.33 -13.13
CA ASP A 136 -5.15 8.66 -14.41
C ASP A 136 -4.34 7.36 -14.21
N LEU A 137 -4.12 6.94 -12.95
CA LEU A 137 -3.39 5.74 -12.52
C LEU A 137 -2.03 5.64 -13.24
N LEU A 138 -1.68 4.45 -13.73
CA LEU A 138 -0.41 4.17 -14.40
C LEU A 138 -0.16 5.01 -15.65
N GLN A 139 -1.20 5.63 -16.24
CA GLN A 139 -1.04 6.55 -17.37
C GLN A 139 -0.62 7.97 -16.93
N GLY A 140 -0.99 8.38 -15.72
CA GLY A 140 -0.57 9.65 -15.13
C GLY A 140 0.77 9.54 -14.40
N ARG A 141 0.95 8.46 -13.62
CA ARG A 141 2.18 8.16 -12.88
C ARG A 141 2.41 6.66 -12.81
N SER A 142 3.55 6.21 -13.32
CA SER A 142 3.94 4.79 -13.30
C SER A 142 4.64 4.41 -11.98
N GLY A 143 3.96 4.56 -10.84
CA GLY A 143 4.49 4.23 -9.52
C GLY A 143 3.76 3.07 -8.84
N HIS A 144 4.34 2.55 -7.75
CA HIS A 144 3.77 1.46 -6.96
C HIS A 144 2.39 1.82 -6.38
N THR A 145 2.15 3.08 -6.01
CA THR A 145 0.84 3.57 -5.56
C THR A 145 -0.25 3.33 -6.61
N GLU A 146 0.00 3.74 -7.86
CA GLU A 146 -0.97 3.58 -8.94
C GLU A 146 -1.13 2.12 -9.36
N ALA A 147 -0.05 1.33 -9.33
CA ALA A 147 -0.10 -0.10 -9.58
C ALA A 147 -0.99 -0.81 -8.54
N ALA A 148 -0.84 -0.46 -7.26
CA ALA A 148 -1.61 -1.04 -6.16
C ALA A 148 -3.13 -0.77 -6.32
N VAL A 149 -3.50 0.48 -6.63
CA VAL A 149 -4.92 0.83 -6.92
C VAL A 149 -5.42 0.12 -8.18
N ALA A 150 -4.61 0.06 -9.24
CA ALA A 150 -4.97 -0.63 -10.48
C ALA A 150 -5.23 -2.14 -10.26
N LEU A 151 -4.41 -2.81 -9.45
CA LEU A 151 -4.62 -4.21 -9.07
C LEU A 151 -5.99 -4.42 -8.41
N SER A 152 -6.33 -3.59 -7.42
CA SER A 152 -7.65 -3.62 -6.77
C SER A 152 -8.81 -3.44 -7.76
N LEU A 153 -8.70 -2.47 -8.66
CA LEU A 153 -9.73 -2.21 -9.67
C LEU A 153 -9.89 -3.36 -10.67
N LEU A 154 -8.77 -3.95 -11.13
CA LEU A 154 -8.77 -5.07 -12.07
C LEU A 154 -9.45 -6.33 -11.50
N VAL A 155 -9.35 -6.54 -10.19
CA VAL A 155 -10.02 -7.67 -9.52
C VAL A 155 -11.43 -7.32 -9.01
N LYS A 156 -11.90 -6.08 -9.20
CA LYS A 156 -13.17 -5.54 -8.68
C LYS A 156 -13.26 -5.52 -7.15
N ALA A 157 -12.13 -5.27 -6.49
CA ALA A 157 -12.05 -5.07 -5.05
C ALA A 157 -12.16 -3.56 -4.71
N PRO A 158 -12.41 -3.20 -3.43
CA PRO A 158 -12.23 -1.82 -2.97
C PRO A 158 -10.85 -1.29 -3.39
N ALA A 159 -10.81 -0.04 -3.85
CA ALA A 159 -9.60 0.60 -4.39
C ALA A 159 -8.61 1.03 -3.29
N TYR A 160 -8.28 0.08 -2.41
CA TYR A 160 -7.31 0.18 -1.32
C TYR A 160 -6.35 -0.99 -1.40
N ALA A 161 -5.07 -0.72 -1.23
CA ALA A 161 -4.03 -1.73 -1.26
C ALA A 161 -2.90 -1.31 -0.33
N LEU A 162 -2.44 -2.24 0.51
CA LEU A 162 -1.21 -2.02 1.24
C LEU A 162 -0.03 -2.26 0.29
N LEU A 163 1.01 -1.42 0.41
CA LEU A 163 2.31 -1.61 -0.21
C LEU A 163 3.45 -1.28 0.78
N ALA A 164 4.58 -1.97 0.64
CA ALA A 164 5.84 -1.64 1.31
C ALA A 164 7.03 -2.24 0.55
N GLU A 165 8.14 -1.49 0.51
CA GLU A 165 9.31 -1.78 -0.32
C GLU A 165 10.18 -2.88 0.33
N ILE A 166 10.58 -3.87 -0.45
CA ILE A 166 11.31 -5.06 0.04
C ILE A 166 12.78 -4.72 0.28
N VAL A 167 13.32 -5.19 1.40
CA VAL A 167 14.71 -4.97 1.80
C VAL A 167 15.46 -6.30 1.99
N ASN A 168 16.76 -6.27 1.73
CA ASN A 168 17.69 -7.32 2.10
C ASN A 168 17.97 -7.26 3.62
N ASP A 169 18.46 -8.36 4.20
CA ASP A 169 18.80 -8.41 5.64
C ASP A 169 19.91 -7.41 6.05
N ASP A 170 20.72 -6.93 5.10
CA ASP A 170 21.73 -5.89 5.33
C ASP A 170 21.17 -4.46 5.29
N GLY A 171 19.87 -4.31 5.05
CA GLY A 171 19.16 -3.04 4.97
C GLY A 171 19.20 -2.36 3.59
N SER A 172 19.87 -2.95 2.59
CA SER A 172 19.81 -2.47 1.21
C SER A 172 18.50 -2.89 0.52
N MET A 173 18.09 -2.17 -0.53
CA MET A 173 16.86 -2.51 -1.26
C MET A 173 17.03 -3.79 -2.08
N ALA A 174 16.04 -4.68 -2.01
CA ALA A 174 16.03 -5.93 -2.78
C ALA A 174 15.76 -5.65 -4.26
N ARG A 175 16.50 -6.33 -5.15
CA ARG A 175 16.43 -6.12 -6.61
C ARG A 175 16.63 -7.41 -7.40
N GLY A 176 16.01 -7.48 -8.58
CA GLY A 176 16.23 -8.57 -9.53
C GLY A 176 15.98 -9.93 -8.90
N LYS A 177 16.99 -10.81 -8.92
CA LYS A 177 16.89 -12.19 -8.40
C LYS A 177 16.49 -12.27 -6.93
N ALA A 178 16.90 -11.31 -6.10
CA ALA A 178 16.55 -11.31 -4.68
C ALA A 178 15.04 -11.18 -4.44
N LEU A 179 14.27 -10.71 -5.43
CA LEU A 179 12.81 -10.63 -5.37
C LEU A 179 12.12 -11.91 -5.87
N GLU A 180 12.87 -12.83 -6.50
CA GLU A 180 12.35 -14.10 -7.03
C GLU A 180 12.61 -15.29 -6.10
N GLU A 181 13.45 -15.11 -5.08
CA GLU A 181 13.88 -16.11 -4.07
C GLU A 181 12.98 -16.12 -2.84
#